data_AF-A0AAW7Y2G5-F1
#
_entry.id   AF-A0AAW7Y2G5-F1
#
_cell.length_a   1.000
_cell.length_b   1.000
_cell.length_c   1.000
_cell.angle_alpha   90.00
_cell.angle_beta   90.00
_cell.angle_gamma   90.00
#
_symmetry.space_group_name_H-M   'P 1'
#
loop_
_entity.id
_entity.type
_entity.pdbx_description
1 polymer ?
#
loop_
_entity_poly.entity_id
_entity_poly.type
_entity_poly.pdbx_seq_one_letter_code
_entity_poly.pdbx_strand_id
1 'polypeptide(L)' 'MSMGFIVGPLIVFMVIVAPLWLILHYRSKRHASQGLSSEDQEKLQALVVRAEHMQTRIVTLEKILDAEAPQWRHKQ' A
#
# COMPACT_ATOMS: atom_id res chain seq x y z
N MET A 1 54.01 -8.83 -7.92
CA MET A 1 52.70 -9.51 -7.87
C MET A 1 51.86 -8.98 -9.00
N SER A 2 51.43 -9.84 -9.93
CA SER A 2 50.61 -9.45 -11.07
C SER A 2 49.21 -9.06 -10.61
N MET A 3 48.69 -7.95 -11.13
CA MET A 3 47.35 -7.42 -10.85
C MET A 3 46.23 -8.46 -11.09
N GLY A 4 46.49 -9.48 -11.90
CA GLY A 4 45.55 -10.56 -12.24
C GLY A 4 45.05 -11.38 -11.04
N PHE A 5 45.82 -11.51 -9.96
CA PHE A 5 45.38 -12.24 -8.76
C PHE A 5 44.24 -11.54 -8.01
N ILE A 6 44.16 -10.21 -8.11
CA ILE A 6 43.07 -9.42 -7.50
C ILE A 6 41.90 -9.30 -8.48
N VAL A 7 42.20 -9.10 -9.77
CA VAL A 7 41.18 -8.85 -10.81
C VAL A 7 40.31 -10.08 -11.09
N GLY A 8 40.88 -11.29 -11.09
CA GLY A 8 40.13 -12.52 -11.35
C GLY A 8 38.93 -12.74 -10.41
N PRO A 9 39.16 -12.78 -9.07
CA PRO A 9 38.06 -12.89 -8.10
C PRO A 9 37.05 -11.75 -8.17
N LEU A 10 37.51 -10.53 -8.49
CA LEU A 10 36.66 -9.33 -8.56
C LEU A 10 35.70 -9.40 -9.75
N ILE A 11 36.14 -9.93 -10.91
CA ILE A 11 35.28 -10.16 -12.06
C ILE A 11 34.20 -11.20 -11.75
N VAL A 12 34.56 -12.33 -11.13
CA VAL A 12 33.60 -13.37 -10.75
C VAL A 12 32.56 -12.80 -9.77
N PHE A 13 33.00 -12.00 -8.80
CA PHE A 13 32.11 -11.30 -7.88
C PHE A 13 31.15 -10.35 -8.63
N MET A 14 31.65 -9.54 -9.56
CA MET A 14 30.82 -8.65 -10.38
C MET A 14 29.78 -9.41 -11.20
N VAL A 15 30.16 -10.55 -11.81
CA VAL A 15 29.24 -11.36 -12.62
C VAL A 15 28.13 -12.01 -11.79
N ILE A 16 28.32 -12.22 -10.48
CA ILE A 16 27.28 -12.79 -9.60
C ILE A 16 26.48 -11.68 -8.91
N VAL A 17 27.19 -10.73 -8.28
CA VAL A 17 26.58 -9.72 -7.42
C VAL A 17 25.86 -8.64 -8.22
N ALA A 18 26.40 -8.21 -9.36
CA ALA A 18 25.74 -7.18 -10.17
C ALA A 18 24.40 -7.66 -10.75
N PRO A 19 24.26 -8.90 -11.28
CA PRO A 19 22.96 -9.41 -11.71
C PRO A 19 21.99 -9.63 -10.56
N LEU A 20 22.44 -10.14 -9.41
CA LEU A 20 21.58 -10.28 -8.23
C LEU A 20 21.05 -8.92 -7.75
N TRP A 21 21.91 -7.90 -7.72
CA TRP A 21 21.52 -6.53 -7.38
C TRP A 21 20.53 -5.96 -8.39
N LEU A 22 20.78 -6.15 -9.70
CA LEU A 22 19.87 -5.71 -10.76
C LEU A 22 18.48 -6.35 -10.59
N ILE A 23 18.43 -7.67 -10.36
CA ILE A 23 17.17 -8.39 -10.13
C ILE A 23 16.45 -7.83 -8.90
N LEU A 24 17.15 -7.62 -7.78
CA LEU A 24 16.56 -7.07 -6.55
C LEU A 24 16.05 -5.64 -6.74
N HIS A 25 16.83 -4.79 -7.40
CA HIS A 25 16.50 -3.39 -7.65
C HIS A 25 15.26 -3.25 -8.55
N TYR A 26 15.22 -4.02 -9.65
CA TYR A 26 14.09 -3.99 -10.57
C TYR A 26 12.86 -4.72 -9.99
N ARG A 27 13.05 -5.79 -9.24
CA ARG A 27 11.94 -6.48 -8.55
C ARG A 27 11.32 -5.56 -7.49
N SER A 28 12.12 -4.88 -6.67
CA SER A 28 11.63 -3.94 -5.66
C SER A 28 10.87 -2.76 -6.29
N LYS A 29 11.42 -2.18 -7.37
CA LYS A 29 10.72 -1.14 -8.13
C LYS A 29 9.43 -1.66 -8.76
N ARG A 30 9.41 -2.90 -9.27
CA ARG A 30 8.21 -3.52 -9.83
C ARG A 30 7.14 -3.78 -8.76
N HIS A 31 7.50 -4.17 -7.54
CA HIS A 31 6.54 -4.30 -6.43
C HIS A 31 5.99 -2.94 -5.99
N ALA A 32 6.81 -1.89 -6.02
CA ALA A 32 6.37 -0.53 -5.70
C ALA A 32 5.55 0.13 -6.83
N SER A 33 5.77 -0.26 -8.09
CA SER A 33 5.06 0.27 -9.26
C SER A 33 3.92 -0.64 -9.75
N GLN A 34 3.84 -1.86 -9.25
CA GLN A 34 2.65 -2.70 -9.41
C GLN A 34 1.57 -2.01 -8.60
N GLY A 35 0.67 -1.33 -9.31
CA GLY A 35 -0.55 -0.82 -8.72
C GLY A 35 -1.33 -1.94 -8.01
N LEU A 36 -2.44 -1.56 -7.38
CA LEU A 36 -3.31 -2.48 -6.66
C LEU A 36 -3.59 -3.73 -7.50
N SER A 37 -3.41 -4.91 -6.91
CA SER A 37 -3.84 -6.15 -7.55
C SER A 37 -5.37 -6.13 -7.73
N SER A 38 -5.92 -6.99 -8.60
CA SER A 38 -7.37 -7.10 -8.75
C SER A 38 -8.09 -7.40 -7.44
N GLU A 39 -7.45 -8.20 -6.57
CA GLU A 39 -7.97 -8.52 -5.23
C GLU A 39 -7.94 -7.28 -4.31
N ASP A 40 -6.88 -6.47 -4.37
CA ASP A 40 -6.80 -5.24 -3.58
C ASP A 40 -7.83 -4.20 -4.04
N GLN A 41 -8.09 -4.14 -5.35
CA GLN A 41 -9.14 -3.29 -5.91
C GLN A 41 -10.53 -3.71 -5.43
N GLU A 42 -10.82 -5.02 -5.40
CA GLU A 42 -12.09 -5.54 -4.90
C GLU A 42 -12.28 -5.23 -3.41
N LYS A 43 -11.25 -5.44 -2.59
CA LYS A 43 -11.27 -5.07 -1.16
C LYS A 43 -11.52 -3.58 -0.95
N LEU A 44 -10.85 -2.72 -1.73
CA LEU A 44 -11.06 -1.28 -1.65
C LEU A 44 -12.48 -0.89 -2.05
N GLN A 45 -13.03 -1.48 -3.12
CA GLN A 45 -14.42 -1.24 -3.51
C GLN A 45 -15.39 -1.66 -2.39
N ALA A 46 -15.17 -2.82 -1.76
CA ALA A 46 -15.98 -3.25 -0.63
C ALA A 46 -15.91 -2.27 0.56
N LEU A 47 -14.74 -1.69 0.83
CA LEU A 47 -14.57 -0.67 1.87
C LEU A 47 -15.29 0.63 1.52
N VAL A 48 -15.25 1.06 0.25
CA VAL A 48 -15.97 2.26 -0.22
C VAL A 48 -17.48 2.07 -0.05
N VAL A 49 -18.04 0.96 -0.52
CA VAL A 49 -19.47 0.65 -0.36
C VAL A 49 -19.88 0.63 1.11
N ARG A 50 -19.03 0.07 1.98
CA ARG A 50 -19.28 0.07 3.43
C ARG A 50 -19.26 1.48 4.03
N ALA A 51 -18.35 2.34 3.57
CA ALA A 51 -18.27 3.73 4.01
C ALA A 51 -19.52 4.53 3.59
N GLU A 52 -19.99 4.37 2.35
CA GLU A 52 -21.23 4.99 1.87
C GLU A 52 -22.46 4.58 2.68
N HIS A 53 -22.57 3.28 2.99
CA HIS A 53 -23.65 2.77 3.83
C HIS A 53 -23.57 3.34 5.25
N MET A 54 -22.37 3.44 5.81
CA MET A 54 -22.16 4.03 7.13
C MET A 54 -22.53 5.51 7.16
N GLN A 55 -22.15 6.28 6.13
CA GLN A 55 -22.53 7.68 6.00
C GLN A 55 -24.05 7.86 5.97
N THR A 56 -24.76 7.03 5.18
CA THR A 56 -26.22 7.05 5.13
C THR A 56 -26.83 6.77 6.50
N ARG A 57 -26.29 5.81 7.23
CA ARG A 57 -26.75 5.48 8.58
C ARG A 57 -26.49 6.60 9.58
N ILE A 58 -25.34 7.27 9.50
CA ILE A 58 -25.03 8.43 10.35
C ILE A 58 -26.06 9.53 10.12
N VAL A 59 -26.36 9.88 8.86
CA VAL A 59 -27.37 10.89 8.55
C VAL A 59 -28.74 10.51 9.10
N THR A 60 -29.14 9.24 9.00
CA THR A 60 -30.39 8.76 9.60
C THR A 60 -30.37 8.87 11.12
N LEU A 61 -29.27 8.49 11.77
CA LEU A 61 -29.12 8.61 13.21
C LEU A 61 -29.15 10.07 13.67
N GLU A 62 -28.52 10.98 12.93
CA GLU A 62 -28.58 12.42 13.21
C GLU A 62 -30.00 12.96 13.09
N LYS A 63 -30.77 12.51 12.09
CA LYS A 63 -32.20 12.88 11.95
C LYS A 63 -33.05 12.37 13.11
N ILE A 64 -32.83 11.13 13.54
CA ILE A 64 -33.53 10.56 14.70
C ILE A 64 -33.16 11.33 15.96
N LEU A 65 -31.87 11.61 16.16
CA LEU A 65 -31.37 12.30 17.33
C LEU A 65 -31.84 13.77 17.39
N ASP A 66 -31.96 14.43 16.23
CA ASP A 66 -32.57 15.75 16.10
C ASP A 66 -34.07 15.75 16.48
N ALA A 67 -34.79 14.66 16.19
CA ALA A 67 -36.20 14.52 16.53
C ALA A 67 -36.43 14.13 18.01
N GLU A 68 -35.64 13.20 18.55
CA GLU A 68 -35.85 12.64 19.88
C GLU A 68 -35.12 13.41 20.99
N ALA A 69 -33.99 14.07 20.68
CA ALA A 69 -33.18 14.74 21.69
C ALA A 69 -32.64 16.09 21.18
N PRO A 70 -33.47 17.09 20.83
CA PRO A 70 -33.08 18.32 20.12
C PRO A 70 -31.92 19.15 20.72
N GLN A 71 -31.58 18.93 21.99
CA GLN A 71 -30.46 19.59 22.68
C GLN A 71 -29.13 18.81 22.58
N TRP A 72 -29.09 17.64 21.92
CA TRP A 72 -27.95 16.71 21.95
C TRP A 72 -26.64 17.32 21.44
N ARG A 73 -26.72 18.24 20.47
CA ARG A 73 -25.55 18.95 19.91
C ARG A 73 -24.93 19.95 20.88
N HIS A 74 -25.61 20.31 21.97
CA HIS A 74 -25.14 21.29 22.95
C HIS A 74 -24.42 20.68 24.16
N LYS A 75 -24.31 19.34 24.24
CA LYS A 75 -23.42 18.68 25.20
C LYS A 75 -21.99 18.69 24.66
N GLN A 76 -21.26 19.77 24.94
CA GLN A 76 -19.79 19.74 25.03
C GLN A 76 -19.39 19.31 26.44
#